data_AF-A0A938JXE5-F1
#
_entry.id   AF-A0A938JXE5-F1
#
_cell.length_a   1.000
_cell.length_b   1.000
_cell.length_c   1.000
_cell.angle_alpha   90.00
_cell.angle_beta   90.00
_cell.angle_gamma   90.00
#
_symmetry.space_group_name_H-M   'P 1'
#
loop_
_entity.id
_entity.type
_entity.pdbx_description
1 polymer ?
#
loop_
_entity_poly.entity_id
_entity_poly.type
_entity_poly.pdbx_seq_one_letter_code
_entity_poly.pdbx_strand_id
1 'polypeptide(L)'
;MSSHTQPTTTDWLRLITPGLIWGTSFFFIAEGLKAFPAIMITPMRIAFGFAALACVPASRTPISRSAWPRVIALAAVWMAVPLTMFPFAEERVSSSVTGMLNGATPLFVAIVGALVFKKKASRSQVKGLLVGFAGVIVIAVPSFDEGSSSVVGIGLIVAALTCYGFSLNVALPLQQAHGSLPILWRAQAAALVMTTPFGFSGIGDIDFAWQPLIMITLLGVFGTGLAYVMTVSNAGRLGATRASVTTYLIPVVALALGGLIRDESVDPLSIVGCAVTLVGAYLAGRTA
;
A
#
# COMPACT_ATOMS: atom_id res chain seq x y z
N MET A 1 -33.08 -15.11 -4.81
CA MET A 1 -32.21 -16.13 -4.18
C MET A 1 -30.83 -16.05 -4.81
N SER A 2 -29.90 -15.29 -4.20
CA SER A 2 -28.51 -15.27 -4.64
C SER A 2 -27.86 -16.59 -4.26
N SER A 3 -27.50 -17.41 -5.24
CA SER A 3 -26.73 -18.63 -5.01
C SER A 3 -25.43 -18.25 -4.29
N HIS A 4 -25.29 -18.65 -3.02
CA HIS A 4 -24.01 -18.67 -2.32
C HIS A 4 -23.15 -19.78 -2.96
N THR A 5 -22.64 -19.53 -4.16
CA THR A 5 -21.60 -20.38 -4.73
C THR A 5 -20.39 -20.32 -3.81
N GLN A 6 -19.99 -21.50 -3.35
CA GLN A 6 -18.74 -21.68 -2.58
C GLN A 6 -17.60 -21.07 -3.40
N PRO A 7 -16.70 -20.29 -2.78
CA PRO A 7 -15.58 -19.67 -3.49
C PRO A 7 -14.70 -20.76 -4.09
N THR A 8 -14.37 -20.61 -5.36
CA THR A 8 -13.50 -21.57 -6.08
C THR A 8 -12.04 -21.39 -5.67
N THR A 9 -11.19 -22.37 -5.96
CA THR A 9 -9.73 -22.23 -5.78
C THR A 9 -9.17 -21.01 -6.50
N THR A 10 -9.69 -20.73 -7.69
CA THR A 10 -9.33 -19.54 -8.49
C THR A 10 -9.67 -18.23 -7.77
N ASP A 11 -10.78 -18.19 -7.02
CA ASP A 11 -11.16 -17.01 -6.26
C ASP A 11 -10.22 -16.76 -5.07
N TRP A 12 -9.77 -17.83 -4.41
CA TRP A 12 -8.78 -17.73 -3.34
C TRP A 12 -7.41 -17.29 -3.86
N LEU A 13 -6.94 -17.88 -4.96
CA LEU A 13 -5.69 -17.46 -5.60
C LEU A 13 -5.72 -15.97 -5.98
N ARG A 14 -6.85 -15.50 -6.51
CA ARG A 14 -7.06 -14.09 -6.85
C ARG A 14 -6.97 -13.16 -5.64
N LEU A 15 -7.33 -13.60 -4.44
CA LEU A 15 -7.25 -12.81 -3.21
C LEU A 15 -5.89 -12.90 -2.51
N ILE A 16 -5.27 -14.09 -2.50
CA ILE A 16 -4.02 -14.34 -1.80
C ILE A 16 -2.85 -13.70 -2.55
N THR A 17 -2.81 -13.83 -3.88
CA THR A 17 -1.67 -13.36 -4.69
C THR A 17 -1.36 -11.87 -4.51
N PRO A 18 -2.31 -10.93 -4.56
CA PRO A 18 -1.99 -9.51 -4.33
C PRO A 18 -1.51 -9.25 -2.90
N GLY A 19 -1.98 -10.02 -1.92
CA GLY A 19 -1.54 -9.90 -0.53
C GLY A 19 -0.09 -10.36 -0.35
N LEU A 20 0.30 -11.44 -1.02
CA LEU A 20 1.70 -11.88 -1.10
C LEU A 20 2.58 -10.84 -1.77
N ILE A 21 2.17 -10.33 -2.94
CA ILE A 21 2.94 -9.35 -3.71
C ILE A 21 3.12 -8.02 -2.94
N TRP A 22 2.07 -7.51 -2.30
CA TRP A 22 2.18 -6.29 -1.50
C TRP A 22 2.93 -6.52 -0.20
N GLY A 23 2.84 -7.70 0.40
CA GLY A 23 3.66 -8.10 1.52
C GLY A 23 5.16 -8.10 1.21
N THR A 24 5.55 -8.52 0.00
CA THR A 24 6.96 -8.50 -0.42
C THR A 24 7.47 -7.11 -0.79
N SER A 25 6.60 -6.09 -0.84
CA SER A 25 6.98 -4.77 -1.34
C SER A 25 8.02 -4.08 -0.47
N PHE A 26 7.89 -4.18 0.85
CA PHE A 26 8.83 -3.59 1.81
C PHE A 26 10.20 -4.26 1.76
N PHE A 27 10.23 -5.59 1.61
CA PHE A 27 11.47 -6.31 1.34
C PHE A 27 12.16 -5.80 0.05
N PHE A 28 11.42 -5.62 -1.05
CA PHE A 28 12.00 -5.10 -2.29
C PHE A 28 12.46 -3.65 -2.22
N ILE A 29 11.79 -2.80 -1.43
CA ILE A 29 12.24 -1.43 -1.17
C ILE A 29 13.58 -1.49 -0.42
N ALA A 30 13.66 -2.25 0.66
CA ALA A 30 14.86 -2.39 1.48
C ALA A 30 16.05 -3.03 0.72
N GLU A 31 15.80 -3.91 -0.25
CA GLU A 31 16.83 -4.40 -1.17
C GLU A 31 17.22 -3.35 -2.23
N GLY A 32 16.26 -2.56 -2.72
CA GLY A 32 16.51 -1.45 -3.65
C GLY A 32 17.40 -0.37 -3.04
N LEU A 33 17.18 -0.05 -1.77
CA LEU A 33 17.94 0.94 -0.99
C LEU A 33 19.43 0.58 -0.83
N LYS A 34 19.84 -0.64 -1.16
CA LYS A 34 21.27 -1.04 -1.15
C LYS A 34 22.09 -0.41 -2.29
N ALA A 35 21.44 0.06 -3.36
CA ALA A 35 22.10 0.61 -4.54
C ALA A 35 21.53 1.96 -4.99
N PHE A 36 20.29 2.27 -4.64
CA PHE A 36 19.58 3.47 -5.09
C PHE A 36 19.15 4.31 -3.90
N PRO A 37 19.32 5.63 -3.94
CA PRO A 37 18.81 6.50 -2.89
C PRO A 37 17.27 6.43 -2.83
N ALA A 38 16.69 6.65 -1.64
CA ALA A 38 15.24 6.55 -1.42
C ALA A 38 14.41 7.35 -2.44
N ILE A 39 14.89 8.53 -2.86
CA ILE A 39 14.21 9.40 -3.81
C ILE A 39 14.03 8.78 -5.21
N MET A 40 14.89 7.81 -5.58
CA MET A 40 14.83 7.13 -6.88
C MET A 40 13.92 5.90 -6.89
N ILE A 41 13.66 5.30 -5.73
CA ILE A 41 12.85 4.07 -5.64
C ILE A 41 11.44 4.30 -6.20
N THR A 42 10.80 5.42 -5.85
CA THR A 42 9.43 5.73 -6.30
C THR A 42 9.29 5.90 -7.81
N PRO A 43 10.03 6.82 -8.48
CA PRO A 43 9.88 6.98 -9.93
C PRO A 43 10.21 5.68 -10.67
N MET A 44 11.22 4.91 -10.24
CA MET A 44 11.53 3.60 -10.83
C MET A 44 10.37 2.61 -10.67
N ARG A 45 9.86 2.43 -9.44
CA ARG A 45 8.70 1.57 -9.15
C ARG A 45 7.48 1.94 -10.01
N ILE A 46 7.16 3.25 -10.08
CA ILE A 46 6.01 3.73 -10.85
C ILE A 46 6.25 3.54 -12.35
N ALA A 47 7.46 3.78 -12.87
CA ALA A 47 7.79 3.58 -14.28
C ALA A 47 7.58 2.13 -14.71
N PHE A 48 8.10 1.16 -13.95
CA PHE A 48 7.91 -0.27 -14.22
C PHE A 48 6.44 -0.70 -14.10
N GLY A 49 5.71 -0.20 -13.09
CA GLY A 49 4.28 -0.47 -12.94
C GLY A 49 3.43 0.12 -14.07
N PHE A 50 3.74 1.36 -14.48
CA PHE A 50 3.10 2.04 -15.60
C PHE A 50 3.32 1.30 -16.92
N ALA A 51 4.56 0.85 -17.19
CA ALA A 51 4.90 0.07 -18.36
C ALA A 51 4.16 -1.28 -18.37
N ALA A 52 4.14 -1.99 -17.24
CA ALA A 52 3.39 -3.25 -17.11
C ALA A 52 1.89 -3.05 -17.36
N LEU A 53 1.30 -1.97 -16.82
CA LEU A 53 -0.12 -1.68 -17.00
C LEU A 53 -0.44 -1.20 -18.42
N ALA A 54 0.50 -0.57 -19.14
CA ALA A 54 0.34 -0.18 -20.53
C ALA A 54 0.17 -1.39 -21.48
N CYS A 55 0.65 -2.57 -21.08
CA CYS A 55 0.45 -3.84 -21.79
C CYS A 55 -0.98 -4.39 -21.65
N VAL A 56 -1.83 -3.82 -20.79
CA VAL A 56 -3.24 -4.21 -20.61
C VAL A 56 -4.11 -3.28 -21.44
N PRO A 57 -4.71 -3.69 -22.58
CA PRO A 57 -5.40 -2.76 -23.48
C PRO A 57 -6.53 -1.97 -22.82
N ALA A 58 -7.27 -2.60 -21.88
CA ALA A 58 -8.35 -1.96 -21.13
C ALA A 58 -7.89 -0.81 -20.23
N SER A 59 -6.60 -0.75 -19.87
CA SER A 59 -6.04 0.39 -19.12
C SER A 59 -5.95 1.65 -19.96
N ARG A 60 -5.97 1.55 -21.30
CA ARG A 60 -5.77 2.67 -22.21
C ARG A 60 -7.08 3.34 -22.64
N THR A 61 -8.24 2.81 -22.26
CA THR A 61 -9.56 3.40 -22.56
C THR A 61 -9.61 4.88 -22.14
N PRO A 62 -10.04 5.81 -23.02
CA PRO A 62 -10.05 7.24 -22.71
C PRO A 62 -10.90 7.60 -21.49
N ILE A 63 -10.52 8.66 -20.80
CA ILE A 63 -11.29 9.27 -19.71
C ILE A 63 -11.70 10.69 -20.09
N SER A 64 -12.79 11.19 -19.50
CA SER A 64 -13.23 12.57 -19.74
C SER A 64 -12.17 13.57 -19.31
N ARG A 65 -11.99 14.65 -20.08
CA ARG A 65 -11.04 15.72 -19.72
C ARG A 65 -11.33 16.34 -18.35
N SER A 66 -12.60 16.39 -17.98
CA SER A 66 -13.07 16.89 -16.68
C SER A 66 -12.57 16.06 -15.48
N ALA A 67 -12.13 14.82 -15.70
CA ALA A 67 -11.62 13.94 -14.65
C ALA A 67 -10.17 14.29 -14.23
N TRP A 68 -9.39 14.93 -15.09
CA TRP A 68 -7.94 15.14 -14.88
C TRP A 68 -7.57 15.84 -13.56
N PRO A 69 -8.25 16.91 -13.12
CA PRO A 69 -7.92 17.54 -11.83
C PRO A 69 -8.02 16.55 -10.66
N ARG A 70 -9.06 15.71 -10.67
CA ARG A 70 -9.26 14.66 -9.65
C ARG A 70 -8.25 13.52 -9.80
N VAL A 71 -7.89 13.15 -11.04
CA VAL A 71 -6.85 12.16 -11.31
C VAL A 71 -5.47 12.63 -10.83
N ILE A 72 -5.12 13.89 -11.05
CA ILE A 72 -3.84 14.46 -10.59
C ILE A 72 -3.79 14.50 -9.06
N ALA A 73 -4.87 14.98 -8.42
CA ALA A 73 -4.98 14.95 -6.97
C ALA A 73 -4.87 13.51 -6.44
N LEU A 74 -5.56 12.56 -7.09
CA LEU A 74 -5.48 11.14 -6.74
C LEU A 74 -4.06 10.59 -6.94
N ALA A 75 -3.37 10.94 -8.01
CA ALA A 75 -1.99 10.52 -8.26
C ALA A 75 -1.04 10.96 -7.14
N ALA A 76 -1.23 12.18 -6.64
CA ALA A 76 -0.45 12.72 -5.52
C ALA A 76 -0.64 11.89 -4.25
N VAL A 77 -1.88 11.69 -3.81
CA VAL A 77 -2.20 11.03 -2.53
C VAL A 77 -2.24 9.51 -2.61
N TRP A 78 -2.30 8.92 -3.80
CA TRP A 78 -2.31 7.46 -3.97
C TRP A 78 -0.93 6.89 -4.30
N MET A 79 -0.12 7.63 -5.05
CA MET A 79 1.15 7.13 -5.58
C MET A 79 2.31 8.03 -5.18
N ALA A 80 2.37 9.26 -5.70
CA ALA A 80 3.59 10.06 -5.65
C ALA A 80 4.09 10.30 -4.22
N VAL A 81 3.22 10.79 -3.33
CA VAL A 81 3.58 11.10 -1.94
C VAL A 81 3.76 9.84 -1.09
N PRO A 82 2.74 8.96 -0.92
CA PRO A 82 2.87 7.82 0.00
C PRO A 82 3.93 6.82 -0.46
N LEU A 83 4.09 6.58 -1.77
CA LEU A 83 5.11 5.65 -2.24
C LEU A 83 6.53 6.17 -2.06
N THR A 84 6.71 7.49 -1.96
CA THR A 84 8.00 8.12 -1.63
C THR A 84 8.29 8.09 -0.15
N MET A 85 7.26 8.21 0.69
CA MET A 85 7.42 8.11 2.15
C MET A 85 7.95 6.75 2.59
N PHE A 86 7.59 5.65 1.91
CA PHE A 86 8.03 4.30 2.32
C PHE A 86 9.56 4.08 2.21
N PRO A 87 10.24 4.35 1.08
CA PRO A 87 11.70 4.28 1.00
C PRO A 87 12.41 5.16 2.04
N PHE A 88 11.96 6.39 2.24
CA PHE A 88 12.53 7.25 3.29
C PHE A 88 12.23 6.71 4.70
N ALA A 89 11.08 6.07 4.93
CA ALA A 89 10.82 5.41 6.19
C ALA A 89 11.79 4.22 6.40
N GLU A 90 12.04 3.42 5.37
CA GLU A 90 12.89 2.23 5.47
C GLU A 90 14.40 2.52 5.60
N GLU A 91 14.85 3.75 5.32
CA GLU A 91 16.18 4.21 5.76
C GLU A 91 16.29 4.35 7.29
N ARG A 92 15.16 4.34 8.00
CA ARG A 92 15.04 4.73 9.42
C ARG A 92 14.41 3.65 10.29
N VAL A 93 13.57 2.79 9.71
CA VAL A 93 12.93 1.65 10.38
C VAL A 93 12.98 0.42 9.49
N SER A 94 12.81 -0.77 10.08
CA SER A 94 12.90 -2.03 9.34
C SER A 94 11.76 -2.23 8.32
N SER A 95 11.99 -3.08 7.33
CA SER A 95 10.96 -3.45 6.35
C SER A 95 9.80 -4.21 7.01
N SER A 96 10.11 -5.00 8.05
CA SER A 96 9.11 -5.67 8.90
C SER A 96 8.16 -4.68 9.58
N VAL A 97 8.70 -3.66 10.26
CA VAL A 97 7.89 -2.64 10.95
C VAL A 97 7.05 -1.86 9.95
N THR A 98 7.66 -1.48 8.82
CA THR A 98 6.98 -0.77 7.73
C THR A 98 5.78 -1.56 7.19
N GLY A 99 5.97 -2.86 6.92
CA GLY A 99 4.90 -3.73 6.45
C GLY A 99 3.82 -4.03 7.50
N MET A 100 4.21 -4.17 8.78
CA MET A 100 3.27 -4.33 9.89
C MET A 100 2.35 -3.12 10.02
N LEU A 101 2.91 -1.91 10.03
CA LEU A 101 2.14 -0.68 10.08
C LEU A 101 1.27 -0.51 8.84
N ASN A 102 1.76 -0.90 7.65
CA ASN A 102 0.95 -0.80 6.43
C ASN A 102 -0.32 -1.66 6.47
N GLY A 103 -0.34 -2.75 7.26
CA GLY A 103 -1.53 -3.54 7.55
C GLY A 103 -2.68 -2.71 8.17
N ALA A 104 -2.39 -1.56 8.76
CA ALA A 104 -3.37 -0.63 9.31
C ALA A 104 -4.09 0.23 8.26
N THR A 105 -3.74 0.14 6.98
CA THR A 105 -4.37 0.94 5.89
C THR A 105 -5.91 1.01 6.00
N PRO A 106 -6.66 -0.09 6.24
CA PRO A 106 -8.12 -0.03 6.34
C PRO A 106 -8.63 0.87 7.48
N LEU A 107 -7.87 0.98 8.57
CA LEU A 107 -8.21 1.86 9.69
C LEU A 107 -8.15 3.33 9.25
N PHE A 108 -7.08 3.73 8.57
CA PHE A 108 -6.92 5.09 8.04
C PHE A 108 -7.97 5.42 6.98
N VAL A 109 -8.33 4.46 6.12
CA VAL A 109 -9.42 4.61 5.14
C VAL A 109 -10.76 4.87 5.81
N ALA A 110 -11.06 4.13 6.87
CA ALA A 110 -12.29 4.31 7.63
C ALA A 110 -12.29 5.63 8.42
N ILE A 111 -11.17 6.01 9.05
CA ILE A 111 -11.02 7.28 9.77
C ILE A 111 -11.22 8.48 8.83
N VAL A 112 -10.51 8.51 7.70
CA VAL A 112 -10.65 9.58 6.70
C VAL A 112 -12.07 9.58 6.11
N GLY A 113 -12.64 8.41 5.85
CA GLY A 113 -14.02 8.26 5.39
C GLY A 113 -15.04 8.88 6.36
N ALA A 114 -14.87 8.67 7.66
CA ALA A 114 -15.74 9.22 8.69
C ALA A 114 -15.55 10.74 8.89
N LEU A 115 -14.30 11.20 9.02
CA LEU A 115 -13.98 12.59 9.37
C LEU A 115 -14.12 13.56 8.21
N VAL A 116 -13.67 13.17 7.01
CA VAL A 116 -13.61 14.06 5.84
C VAL A 116 -14.82 13.85 4.93
N PHE A 117 -15.14 12.60 4.63
CA PHE A 117 -16.23 12.25 3.71
C PHE A 117 -17.58 12.07 4.42
N LYS A 118 -17.64 12.31 5.74
CA LYS A 118 -18.86 12.25 6.58
C LYS A 118 -19.62 10.92 6.44
N LYS A 119 -18.92 9.82 6.16
CA LYS A 119 -19.51 8.49 6.13
C LYS A 119 -19.91 8.10 7.56
N LYS A 120 -21.14 7.59 7.72
CA LYS A 120 -21.62 7.15 9.04
C LYS A 120 -20.80 5.96 9.51
N ALA A 121 -20.21 6.08 10.71
CA ALA A 121 -19.52 4.99 11.36
C ALA A 121 -20.43 4.34 12.41
N SER A 122 -20.55 3.00 12.36
CA SER A 122 -21.30 2.26 13.37
C SER A 122 -20.55 2.27 14.71
N ARG A 123 -21.25 2.08 15.83
CA ARG A 123 -20.59 1.96 17.16
C ARG A 123 -19.57 0.82 17.19
N SER A 124 -19.84 -0.27 16.47
CA SER A 124 -18.91 -1.39 16.36
C SER A 124 -17.69 -1.03 15.53
N GLN A 125 -17.87 -0.28 14.44
CA GLN A 125 -16.77 0.20 13.62
C GLN A 125 -15.83 1.11 14.42
N VAL A 126 -16.40 2.03 15.22
CA VAL A 126 -15.62 2.90 16.12
C VAL A 126 -14.81 2.08 17.13
N LYS A 127 -15.40 1.06 17.76
CA LYS A 127 -14.66 0.16 18.67
C LYS A 127 -13.51 -0.55 17.97
N GLY A 128 -13.75 -1.10 16.78
CA GLY A 128 -12.71 -1.74 15.97
C GLY A 128 -11.58 -0.78 15.60
N LEU A 129 -11.91 0.47 15.24
CA LEU A 129 -10.94 1.52 14.97
C LEU A 129 -10.07 1.84 16.18
N LEU A 130 -10.66 1.97 17.37
CA LEU A 130 -9.90 2.24 18.60
C LEU A 130 -8.95 1.09 18.94
N VAL A 131 -9.41 -0.15 18.87
CA VAL A 131 -8.56 -1.34 19.10
C VAL A 131 -7.44 -1.41 18.07
N GLY A 132 -7.76 -1.20 16.80
CA GLY A 132 -6.78 -1.25 15.72
C GLY A 132 -5.72 -0.18 15.85
N PHE A 133 -6.12 1.05 16.21
CA PHE A 133 -5.21 2.16 16.41
C PHE A 133 -4.32 1.97 17.65
N ALA A 134 -4.85 1.36 18.72
CA ALA A 134 -4.02 0.94 19.85
C ALA A 134 -2.94 -0.05 19.41
N GLY A 135 -3.29 -1.01 18.53
CA GLY A 135 -2.32 -1.90 17.90
C GLY A 135 -1.23 -1.16 17.12
N VAL A 136 -1.60 -0.14 16.33
CA VAL A 136 -0.65 0.71 15.59
C VAL A 136 0.34 1.40 16.52
N ILE A 137 -0.16 1.94 17.65
CA ILE A 137 0.70 2.55 18.67
C ILE A 137 1.67 1.50 19.22
N VAL A 138 1.17 0.32 19.60
CA VAL A 138 1.99 -0.78 20.14
C VAL A 138 3.07 -1.22 19.14
N ILE A 139 2.79 -1.25 17.83
CA ILE A 139 3.81 -1.53 16.81
C ILE A 139 4.95 -0.52 16.86
N ALA A 140 4.61 0.76 17.04
CA ALA A 140 5.55 1.88 17.01
C ALA A 140 6.33 2.09 18.33
N VAL A 141 5.89 1.50 19.45
CA VAL A 141 6.51 1.70 20.77
C VAL A 141 8.03 1.44 20.76
N PRO A 142 8.52 0.29 20.25
CA PRO A 142 9.96 -0.01 20.27
C PRO A 142 10.80 1.00 19.47
N SER A 143 10.23 1.58 18.41
CA SER A 143 10.92 2.58 17.59
C SER A 143 11.18 3.90 18.32
N PHE A 144 10.51 4.19 19.45
CA PHE A 144 10.84 5.38 20.26
C PHE A 144 12.14 5.21 21.06
N ASP A 145 12.49 3.97 21.41
CA ASP A 145 13.71 3.66 22.13
C ASP A 145 14.94 3.61 21.20
N GLU A 146 14.73 3.36 19.91
CA GLU A 146 15.78 3.34 18.86
C GLU A 146 16.30 4.75 18.49
N GLY A 147 15.58 5.82 18.84
CA GLY A 147 16.03 7.21 18.68
C GLY A 147 15.13 8.09 17.79
N SER A 148 15.57 9.32 17.51
CA SER A 148 14.74 10.29 16.76
C SER A 148 14.56 9.94 15.28
N SER A 149 15.52 9.24 14.70
CA SER A 149 15.49 8.83 13.28
C SER A 149 14.33 7.86 13.01
N SER A 150 14.20 6.81 13.83
CA SER A 150 13.12 5.81 13.74
C SER A 150 11.75 6.44 13.95
N VAL A 151 11.61 7.41 14.88
CA VAL A 151 10.35 8.16 15.07
C VAL A 151 9.94 8.93 13.81
N VAL A 152 10.89 9.52 13.08
CA VAL A 152 10.62 10.13 11.77
C VAL A 152 10.14 9.09 10.77
N GLY A 153 10.75 7.91 10.75
CA GLY A 153 10.33 6.77 9.90
C GLY A 153 8.88 6.35 10.16
N ILE A 154 8.50 6.19 11.43
CA ILE A 154 7.11 5.90 11.84
C ILE A 154 6.16 7.02 11.39
N GLY A 155 6.56 8.28 11.58
CA GLY A 155 5.77 9.44 11.15
C GLY A 155 5.51 9.46 9.64
N LEU A 156 6.51 9.12 8.83
CA LEU A 156 6.38 8.98 7.37
C LEU A 156 5.39 7.88 7.00
N ILE A 157 5.42 6.73 7.68
CA ILE A 157 4.47 5.64 7.44
C ILE A 157 3.04 6.06 7.80
N VAL A 158 2.83 6.65 8.96
CA VAL A 158 1.49 7.16 9.38
C VAL A 158 0.96 8.21 8.39
N ALA A 159 1.83 9.09 7.89
CA ALA A 159 1.47 10.05 6.85
C ALA A 159 1.08 9.35 5.54
N ALA A 160 1.83 8.34 5.10
CA ALA A 160 1.51 7.55 3.91
C ALA A 160 0.16 6.83 4.03
N LEU A 161 -0.14 6.23 5.19
CA LEU A 161 -1.43 5.57 5.44
C LEU A 161 -2.59 6.57 5.45
N THR A 162 -2.35 7.77 5.95
CA THR A 162 -3.33 8.87 5.88
C THR A 162 -3.60 9.26 4.42
N CYS A 163 -2.55 9.38 3.59
CA CYS A 163 -2.69 9.60 2.15
C CYS A 163 -3.51 8.48 1.47
N TYR A 164 -3.27 7.21 1.83
CA TYR A 164 -4.09 6.09 1.37
C TYR A 164 -5.55 6.18 1.83
N GLY A 165 -5.80 6.73 3.02
CA GLY A 165 -7.14 7.00 3.49
C GLY A 165 -7.89 7.98 2.60
N PHE A 166 -7.24 9.06 2.15
CA PHE A 166 -7.82 9.98 1.16
C PHE A 166 -7.97 9.30 -0.21
N SER A 167 -6.92 8.65 -0.69
CA SER A 167 -6.88 8.11 -2.04
C SER A 167 -7.99 7.09 -2.29
N LEU A 168 -8.22 6.15 -1.38
CA LEU A 168 -9.22 5.10 -1.56
C LEU A 168 -10.66 5.64 -1.47
N ASN A 169 -10.89 6.72 -0.72
CA ASN A 169 -12.19 7.40 -0.69
C ASN A 169 -12.45 8.23 -1.96
N VAL A 170 -11.41 8.83 -2.57
CA VAL A 170 -11.50 9.60 -3.82
C VAL A 170 -11.50 8.70 -5.07
N ALA A 171 -10.77 7.60 -5.03
CA ALA A 171 -10.61 6.68 -6.14
C ALA A 171 -11.94 6.01 -6.50
N LEU A 172 -12.72 5.58 -5.51
CA LEU A 172 -13.92 4.76 -5.76
C LEU A 172 -14.94 5.43 -6.71
N PRO A 173 -15.41 6.68 -6.48
CA PRO A 173 -16.33 7.33 -7.42
C PRO A 173 -15.73 7.55 -8.81
N LEU A 174 -14.43 7.85 -8.87
CA LEU A 174 -13.73 8.12 -10.12
C LEU A 174 -13.57 6.85 -10.97
N GLN A 175 -13.24 5.73 -10.32
CA GLN A 175 -13.13 4.41 -10.93
C GLN A 175 -14.51 3.88 -11.38
N GLN A 176 -15.59 4.16 -10.64
CA GLN A 176 -16.95 3.83 -11.06
C GLN A 176 -17.37 4.61 -12.32
N ALA A 177 -16.98 5.89 -12.44
CA ALA A 177 -17.35 6.73 -13.57
C ALA A 177 -16.54 6.47 -14.85
N HIS A 178 -15.27 6.05 -14.73
CA HIS A 178 -14.33 5.98 -15.86
C HIS A 178 -13.61 4.63 -16.02
N GLY A 179 -13.91 3.66 -15.16
CA GLY A 179 -13.23 2.36 -15.10
C GLY A 179 -11.97 2.40 -14.23
N SER A 180 -11.77 1.32 -13.48
CA SER A 180 -10.66 1.20 -12.54
C SER A 180 -9.27 1.19 -13.19
N LEU A 181 -9.10 0.42 -14.26
CA LEU A 181 -7.83 0.32 -14.99
C LEU A 181 -7.46 1.65 -15.69
N PRO A 182 -8.39 2.35 -16.38
CA PRO A 182 -8.11 3.66 -16.93
C PRO A 182 -7.64 4.67 -15.89
N ILE A 183 -8.32 4.77 -14.75
CA ILE A 183 -7.97 5.71 -13.68
C ILE A 183 -6.60 5.38 -13.08
N LEU A 184 -6.33 4.11 -12.80
CA LEU A 184 -5.05 3.67 -12.28
C LEU A 184 -3.90 4.04 -13.22
N TRP A 185 -4.05 3.79 -14.53
CA TRP A 185 -3.01 4.08 -15.51
C TRP A 185 -2.70 5.58 -15.64
N ARG A 186 -3.72 6.45 -15.63
CA ARG A 186 -3.48 7.91 -15.63
C ARG A 186 -2.93 8.41 -14.30
N ALA A 187 -3.36 7.84 -13.18
CA ALA A 187 -2.80 8.19 -11.86
C ALA A 187 -1.31 7.83 -11.79
N GLN A 188 -0.91 6.68 -12.36
CA GLN A 188 0.50 6.31 -12.49
C GLN A 188 1.27 7.24 -13.42
N ALA A 189 0.71 7.57 -14.59
CA ALA A 189 1.34 8.52 -15.51
C ALA A 189 1.57 9.89 -14.83
N ALA A 190 0.54 10.43 -14.17
CA ALA A 190 0.64 11.69 -13.46
C ALA A 190 1.65 11.61 -12.30
N ALA A 191 1.62 10.54 -11.51
CA ALA A 191 2.57 10.35 -10.41
C ALA A 191 4.01 10.17 -10.90
N LEU A 192 4.21 9.50 -12.04
CA LEU A 192 5.52 9.38 -12.67
C LEU A 192 6.04 10.76 -13.05
N VAL A 193 5.23 11.58 -13.74
CA VAL A 193 5.61 12.97 -14.08
C VAL A 193 5.91 13.80 -12.82
N MET A 194 5.16 13.61 -11.74
CA MET A 194 5.39 14.33 -10.48
C MET A 194 6.68 13.89 -9.77
N THR A 195 7.07 12.62 -9.87
CA THR A 195 8.19 12.06 -9.09
C THR A 195 9.52 12.04 -9.85
N THR A 196 9.48 11.90 -11.18
CA THR A 196 10.69 11.84 -12.02
C THR A 196 11.65 13.02 -11.84
N PRO A 197 11.21 14.29 -11.75
CA PRO A 197 12.12 15.42 -11.53
C PRO A 197 12.98 15.28 -10.28
N PHE A 198 12.41 14.73 -9.20
CA PHE A 198 13.13 14.51 -7.95
C PHE A 198 14.09 13.32 -8.04
N GLY A 199 13.76 12.29 -8.82
CA GLY A 199 14.63 11.15 -9.07
C GLY A 199 15.98 11.54 -9.69
N PHE A 200 16.02 12.57 -10.54
CA PHE A 200 17.28 13.05 -11.14
C PHE A 200 18.28 13.55 -10.10
N SER A 201 17.81 14.07 -8.96
CA SER A 201 18.70 14.58 -7.90
C SER A 201 19.51 13.47 -7.22
N GLY A 202 19.05 12.22 -7.26
CA GLY A 202 19.74 11.07 -6.65
C GLY A 202 20.69 10.33 -7.59
N ILE A 203 20.83 10.72 -8.85
CA ILE A 203 21.63 9.96 -9.83
C ILE A 203 23.11 9.89 -9.43
N GLY A 204 23.64 10.93 -8.79
CA GLY A 204 25.04 10.97 -8.35
C GLY A 204 25.36 9.98 -7.22
N ASP A 205 24.35 9.54 -6.49
CA ASP A 205 24.50 8.68 -5.30
C ASP A 205 24.18 7.20 -5.60
N ILE A 206 24.08 6.82 -6.88
CA ILE A 206 23.81 5.43 -7.29
C ILE A 206 25.08 4.59 -7.14
N ASP A 207 24.99 3.53 -6.33
CA ASP A 207 25.97 2.45 -6.31
C ASP A 207 25.39 1.22 -7.01
N PHE A 208 25.49 1.21 -8.35
CA PHE A 208 24.71 0.31 -9.18
C PHE A 208 24.99 -1.17 -8.91
N ALA A 209 23.92 -1.94 -8.70
CA ALA A 209 23.96 -3.40 -8.69
C ALA A 209 22.73 -4.00 -9.36
N TRP A 210 22.92 -5.14 -10.03
CA TRP A 210 21.85 -5.85 -10.75
C TRP A 210 20.74 -6.35 -9.82
N GLN A 211 21.09 -6.88 -8.65
CA GLN A 211 20.11 -7.41 -7.72
C GLN A 211 19.11 -6.34 -7.24
N PRO A 212 19.53 -5.18 -6.70
CA PRO A 212 18.62 -4.09 -6.35
C PRO A 212 17.75 -3.60 -7.51
N LEU A 213 18.30 -3.52 -8.73
CA LEU A 213 17.53 -3.14 -9.92
C LEU A 213 16.42 -4.16 -10.21
N ILE A 214 16.73 -5.47 -10.13
CA ILE A 214 15.75 -6.54 -10.29
C ILE A 214 14.67 -6.41 -9.22
N MET A 215 15.02 -6.15 -7.95
CA MET A 215 14.03 -6.00 -6.86
C MET A 215 13.08 -4.83 -7.11
N ILE A 216 13.57 -3.67 -7.54
CA ILE A 216 12.73 -2.52 -7.86
C ILE A 216 11.87 -2.78 -9.12
N THR A 217 12.41 -3.51 -10.09
CA THR A 217 11.66 -3.94 -11.27
C THR A 217 10.49 -4.84 -10.88
N LEU A 218 10.74 -5.85 -10.03
CA LEU A 218 9.71 -6.74 -9.51
C LEU A 218 8.67 -5.97 -8.68
N LEU A 219 9.11 -5.04 -7.82
CA LEU A 219 8.24 -4.16 -7.04
C LEU A 219 7.30 -3.32 -7.92
N GLY A 220 7.82 -2.78 -9.02
CA GLY A 220 7.02 -2.00 -9.96
C GLY A 220 6.08 -2.87 -10.79
N VAL A 221 6.60 -3.88 -11.49
CA VAL A 221 5.81 -4.75 -12.38
C VAL A 221 4.74 -5.51 -11.60
N PHE A 222 5.12 -6.19 -10.52
CA PHE A 222 4.18 -7.01 -9.77
C PHE A 222 3.37 -6.19 -8.78
N GLY A 223 4.03 -5.38 -7.95
CA GLY A 223 3.35 -4.61 -6.89
C GLY A 223 2.51 -3.45 -7.40
N THR A 224 2.98 -2.78 -8.45
CA THR A 224 2.36 -1.55 -8.98
C THR A 224 1.69 -1.78 -10.34
N GLY A 225 1.95 -2.89 -11.04
CA GLY A 225 1.18 -3.32 -12.20
C GLY A 225 0.17 -4.39 -11.85
N LEU A 226 0.65 -5.64 -11.71
CA LEU A 226 -0.18 -6.84 -11.62
C LEU A 226 -1.12 -6.85 -10.41
N ALA A 227 -0.61 -6.57 -9.20
CA ALA A 227 -1.40 -6.63 -7.97
C ALA A 227 -2.57 -5.64 -8.00
N TYR A 228 -2.37 -4.45 -8.57
CA TYR A 228 -3.48 -3.52 -8.77
C TYR A 228 -4.50 -4.04 -9.79
N VAL A 229 -4.06 -4.57 -10.94
CA VAL A 229 -4.96 -5.17 -11.94
C VAL A 229 -5.81 -6.28 -11.32
N MET A 230 -5.18 -7.18 -10.57
CA MET A 230 -5.87 -8.27 -9.89
C MET A 230 -6.89 -7.73 -8.88
N THR A 231 -6.48 -6.79 -8.03
CA THR A 231 -7.34 -6.23 -6.99
C THR A 231 -8.57 -5.53 -7.57
N VAL A 232 -8.39 -4.69 -8.60
CA VAL A 232 -9.53 -4.00 -9.22
C VAL A 232 -10.43 -4.96 -10.02
N SER A 233 -9.86 -6.04 -10.59
CA SER A 233 -10.63 -7.08 -11.28
C SER A 233 -11.41 -7.99 -10.33
N ASN A 234 -11.00 -8.04 -9.07
CA ASN A 234 -11.67 -8.80 -8.01
C ASN A 234 -12.73 -7.98 -7.26
N ALA A 235 -12.70 -6.65 -7.38
CA ALA A 235 -13.62 -5.75 -6.70
C ALA A 235 -15.08 -6.12 -7.05
N GLY A 236 -15.90 -6.34 -6.02
CA GLY A 236 -17.31 -6.70 -6.17
C GLY A 236 -17.61 -8.17 -6.50
N ARG A 237 -16.59 -9.01 -6.78
CA ARG A 237 -16.79 -10.45 -7.06
C ARG A 237 -16.87 -11.29 -5.79
N LEU A 238 -16.12 -10.89 -4.77
CA LEU A 238 -16.03 -11.56 -3.49
C LEU A 238 -16.45 -10.57 -2.41
N GLY A 239 -17.31 -10.99 -1.47
CA GLY A 239 -17.80 -10.12 -0.40
C GLY A 239 -16.66 -9.50 0.41
N ALA A 240 -16.90 -8.33 1.01
CA ALA A 240 -15.89 -7.51 1.67
C ALA A 240 -15.02 -8.29 2.68
N THR A 241 -15.61 -9.23 3.42
CA THR A 241 -14.87 -10.09 4.37
C THR A 241 -13.82 -10.96 3.66
N ARG A 242 -14.12 -11.55 2.50
CA ARG A 242 -13.14 -12.37 1.77
C ARG A 242 -12.06 -11.48 1.16
N ALA A 243 -12.44 -10.33 0.62
CA ALA A 243 -11.50 -9.35 0.08
C ALA A 243 -10.46 -8.86 1.11
N SER A 244 -10.81 -8.83 2.40
CA SER A 244 -9.89 -8.41 3.47
C SER A 244 -8.68 -9.32 3.67
N VAL A 245 -8.74 -10.59 3.22
CA VAL A 245 -7.62 -11.55 3.30
C VAL A 245 -6.38 -10.99 2.62
N THR A 246 -6.54 -10.31 1.48
CA THR A 246 -5.44 -9.66 0.76
C THR A 246 -4.67 -8.70 1.66
N THR A 247 -5.38 -7.85 2.41
CA THR A 247 -4.74 -6.85 3.27
C THR A 247 -4.10 -7.45 4.51
N TYR A 248 -4.70 -8.50 5.09
CA TYR A 248 -4.18 -9.14 6.29
C TYR A 248 -2.95 -10.02 6.05
N LEU A 249 -2.71 -10.43 4.80
CA LEU A 249 -1.49 -11.15 4.42
C LEU A 249 -0.25 -10.26 4.35
N ILE A 250 -0.42 -8.96 4.04
CA ILE A 250 0.70 -8.02 3.87
C ILE A 250 1.64 -8.01 5.08
N PRO A 251 1.17 -7.77 6.32
CA PRO A 251 2.07 -7.69 7.47
C PRO A 251 2.72 -9.04 7.83
N VAL A 252 2.02 -10.16 7.57
CA VAL A 252 2.56 -11.51 7.82
C VAL A 252 3.73 -11.80 6.89
N VAL A 253 3.58 -11.47 5.61
CA VAL A 253 4.62 -11.67 4.60
C VAL A 253 5.80 -10.73 4.83
N ALA A 254 5.54 -9.45 5.18
CA ALA A 254 6.60 -8.51 5.50
C ALA A 254 7.43 -8.97 6.70
N LEU A 255 6.77 -9.41 7.78
CA LEU A 255 7.44 -9.97 8.96
C LEU A 255 8.25 -11.23 8.62
N ALA A 256 7.70 -12.13 7.80
CA ALA A 256 8.40 -13.34 7.40
C ALA A 256 9.65 -13.04 6.57
N LEU A 257 9.57 -12.14 5.58
CA LEU A 257 10.70 -11.81 4.72
C LEU A 257 11.76 -10.98 5.46
N GLY A 258 11.34 -10.01 6.28
CA GLY A 258 12.27 -9.23 7.07
C GLY A 258 12.99 -10.08 8.12
N GLY A 259 12.26 -10.91 8.86
CA GLY A 259 12.86 -11.78 9.88
C GLY A 259 13.67 -12.96 9.33
N LEU A 260 13.21 -13.65 8.28
CA LEU A 260 13.85 -14.88 7.79
C LEU A 260 14.89 -14.66 6.68
N ILE A 261 14.81 -13.56 5.93
CA ILE A 261 15.72 -13.30 4.79
C ILE A 261 16.64 -12.12 5.05
N ARG A 262 16.15 -11.06 5.72
CA ARG A 262 16.97 -9.87 6.04
C ARG A 262 17.57 -9.91 7.45
N ASP A 263 17.31 -10.98 8.21
CA ASP A 263 17.75 -11.14 9.60
C ASP A 263 17.38 -9.92 10.49
N GLU A 264 16.24 -9.28 10.20
CA GLU A 264 15.76 -8.14 10.97
C GLU A 264 15.33 -8.60 12.38
N SER A 265 15.89 -7.97 13.40
CA SER A 265 15.45 -8.17 14.79
C SER A 265 14.12 -7.46 14.99
N VAL A 266 13.03 -8.23 15.09
CA VAL A 266 11.68 -7.68 15.30
C VAL A 266 11.29 -7.83 16.76
N ASP A 267 10.97 -6.69 17.38
CA ASP A 267 10.53 -6.67 18.77
C ASP A 267 9.21 -7.45 18.95
N PRO A 268 9.11 -8.36 19.95
CA PRO A 268 7.89 -9.11 20.22
C PRO A 268 6.66 -8.22 20.46
N LEU A 269 6.84 -7.03 21.02
CA LEU A 269 5.79 -6.04 21.22
C LEU A 269 5.21 -5.59 19.89
N SER A 270 6.05 -5.38 18.86
CA SER A 270 5.55 -5.02 17.53
C SER A 270 4.73 -6.13 16.88
N ILE A 271 5.07 -7.39 17.13
CA ILE A 271 4.27 -8.54 16.67
C ILE A 271 2.91 -8.57 17.37
N VAL A 272 2.87 -8.34 18.68
CA VAL A 272 1.61 -8.23 19.44
C VAL A 272 0.77 -7.06 18.91
N GLY A 273 1.38 -5.90 18.69
CA GLY A 273 0.72 -4.73 18.10
C GLY A 273 0.14 -5.01 16.71
N CYS A 274 0.85 -5.77 15.88
CA CYS A 274 0.38 -6.22 14.58
C CYS A 274 -0.88 -7.09 14.70
N ALA A 275 -0.86 -8.09 15.59
CA ALA A 275 -2.03 -8.93 15.85
C ALA A 275 -3.25 -8.10 16.33
N VAL A 276 -3.04 -7.16 17.26
CA VAL A 276 -4.09 -6.26 17.76
C VAL A 276 -4.62 -5.36 16.64
N THR A 277 -3.75 -4.84 15.78
CA THR A 277 -4.11 -4.01 14.63
C THR A 277 -5.02 -4.77 13.66
N LEU A 278 -4.65 -6.00 13.33
CA LEU A 278 -5.43 -6.87 12.44
C LEU A 278 -6.80 -7.22 13.03
N VAL A 279 -6.86 -7.54 14.33
CA VAL A 279 -8.13 -7.78 15.04
C VAL A 279 -9.00 -6.52 15.00
N GLY A 280 -8.44 -5.35 15.29
CA GLY A 280 -9.18 -4.08 15.23
C GLY A 280 -9.70 -3.77 13.83
N ALA A 281 -8.87 -3.95 12.79
CA ALA A 281 -9.27 -3.78 11.40
C ALA A 281 -10.39 -4.74 10.99
N TYR A 282 -10.34 -5.99 11.47
CA TYR A 282 -11.39 -6.97 11.25
C TYR A 282 -12.71 -6.57 11.92
N LEU A 283 -12.67 -6.16 13.19
CA LEU A 283 -13.84 -5.67 13.92
C LEU A 283 -14.46 -4.43 13.25
N ALA A 284 -13.62 -3.53 12.73
CA ALA A 284 -14.05 -2.36 11.99
C ALA A 284 -14.74 -2.73 10.67
N GLY A 285 -14.24 -3.75 9.97
CA GLY A 285 -14.75 -4.19 8.66
C GLY A 285 -16.03 -5.04 8.69
N ARG A 286 -16.36 -5.72 9.81
CA ARG A 286 -17.55 -6.60 9.90
C ARG A 286 -18.90 -5.88 9.93
N THR A 287 -18.92 -4.57 10.16
CA THR A 287 -20.15 -3.83 10.48
C THR A 287 -20.46 -2.68 9.53
N ALA A 288 -19.81 -2.69 8.37
CA ALA A 288 -20.08 -1.82 7.23
C ALA A 288 -21.03 -2.49 6.23
#